data_AF-A9XYZ0-F1
#
_entry.id   AF-A9XYZ0-F1
#
_cell.length_a   1.000
_cell.length_b   1.000
_cell.length_c   1.000
_cell.angle_alpha   90.00
_cell.angle_beta   90.00
_cell.angle_gamma   90.00
#
_symmetry.space_group_name_H-M   'P 1'
#
loop_
_entity.id
_entity.type
_entity.pdbx_description
1 polymer ?
#
loop_
_entity_poly.entity_id
_entity_poly.type
_entity_poly.pdbx_seq_one_letter_code
_entity_poly.pdbx_strand_id
1 'polypeptide(L)'
;IRFGGPMGIRTVAVIGGLSREDQGFKLRLGCEIVIATPGRLIDVLENRYLVLSQCTYIVLDEADKMIDMGFEPDVQKILEHMPVTNLKPDTDDAEDAEKLMANFATKDKYRQTVMFTATMPPSVERLARNYLRRPATVYIGSVGKPTERVQQIVHLLTEPQKRKKLVEILDRKPDPPIIVFVNQKKGADVLAKGLEKLGYNACTLHGGKGQEQREVALASLKSGAKDILVATDVAGRGIDIKDVSMVI
;
A
#
# COMPACT_ATOMS: atom_id res chain seq x y z
N ILE A 1 11.14 -1.60 10.63
CA ILE A 1 12.30 -1.44 11.54
C ILE A 1 11.93 -0.68 12.81
N ARG A 2 11.19 0.46 12.73
CA ARG A 2 10.81 1.28 13.90
C ARG A 2 10.23 0.51 15.10
N PHE A 3 9.38 -0.50 14.86
CA PHE A 3 8.78 -1.32 15.92
C PHE A 3 9.62 -2.55 16.28
N GLY A 4 10.10 -3.30 15.28
CA GLY A 4 10.84 -4.54 15.51
C GLY A 4 12.25 -4.34 16.09
N GLY A 5 12.95 -3.27 15.69
CA GLY A 5 14.34 -3.01 16.09
C GLY A 5 14.54 -2.95 17.61
N PRO A 6 13.77 -2.13 18.34
CA PRO A 6 13.82 -2.09 19.80
C PRO A 6 13.52 -3.43 20.49
N MET A 7 12.80 -4.33 19.82
CA MET A 7 12.44 -5.66 20.32
C MET A 7 13.38 -6.77 19.84
N GLY A 8 14.45 -6.44 19.09
CA GLY A 8 15.36 -7.42 18.50
C GLY A 8 14.75 -8.25 17.36
N ILE A 9 13.61 -7.85 16.81
CA ILE A 9 12.92 -8.53 15.71
C ILE A 9 13.50 -8.04 14.38
N ARG A 10 14.08 -8.97 13.60
CA ARG A 10 14.70 -8.67 12.31
C ARG A 10 13.65 -8.69 11.22
N THR A 11 13.71 -7.69 10.35
CA THR A 11 12.80 -7.54 9.23
C THR A 11 13.58 -7.42 7.94
N VAL A 12 13.22 -8.20 6.92
CA VAL A 12 13.85 -8.16 5.59
C VAL A 12 12.80 -7.82 4.55
N ALA A 13 13.11 -6.85 3.67
CA ALA A 13 12.27 -6.49 2.53
C ALA A 13 12.69 -7.28 1.29
N VAL A 14 11.72 -7.96 0.67
CA VAL A 14 11.87 -8.81 -0.52
C VAL A 14 11.05 -8.20 -1.67
N ILE A 15 11.61 -7.19 -2.32
CA ILE A 15 10.91 -6.35 -3.30
C ILE A 15 11.72 -6.14 -4.58
N GLY A 16 11.02 -5.78 -5.66
CA GLY A 16 11.64 -5.36 -6.92
C GLY A 16 12.49 -4.08 -6.77
N GLY A 17 13.42 -3.87 -7.71
CA GLY A 17 14.29 -2.68 -7.72
C GLY A 17 15.53 -2.75 -6.82
N LEU A 18 15.68 -3.81 -6.01
CA LEU A 18 16.87 -4.09 -5.21
C LEU A 18 17.64 -5.30 -5.74
N SER A 19 18.96 -5.33 -5.48
CA SER A 19 19.84 -6.46 -5.82
C SER A 19 19.31 -7.76 -5.23
N ARG A 20 19.31 -8.84 -6.04
CA ARG A 20 18.89 -10.18 -5.60
C ARG A 20 19.90 -10.78 -4.62
N GLU A 21 21.19 -10.53 -4.83
CA GLU A 21 22.27 -11.04 -3.98
C GLU A 21 22.20 -10.44 -2.58
N ASP A 22 22.01 -9.12 -2.47
CA ASP A 22 21.90 -8.44 -1.17
C ASP A 22 20.68 -8.94 -0.37
N GLN A 23 19.54 -9.14 -1.06
CA GLN A 23 18.34 -9.69 -0.43
C GLN A 23 18.58 -11.14 0.03
N GLY A 24 19.21 -11.97 -0.81
CA GLY A 24 19.58 -13.33 -0.46
C GLY A 24 20.53 -13.41 0.73
N PHE A 25 21.55 -12.54 0.80
CA PHE A 25 22.46 -12.47 1.93
C PHE A 25 21.73 -12.08 3.22
N LYS A 26 20.86 -11.06 3.18
CA LYS A 26 20.05 -10.65 4.34
C LYS A 26 19.13 -11.77 4.84
N LEU A 27 18.53 -12.55 3.93
CA LEU A 27 17.70 -13.70 4.30
C LEU A 27 18.52 -14.82 4.97
N ARG A 28 19.76 -15.06 4.54
CA ARG A 28 20.66 -16.06 5.14
C ARG A 28 21.04 -15.76 6.59
N LEU A 29 21.00 -14.50 7.01
CA LEU A 29 21.24 -14.12 8.40
C LEU A 29 20.10 -14.54 9.35
N GLY A 30 18.97 -15.01 8.80
CA GLY A 30 17.74 -15.29 9.54
C GLY A 30 16.85 -14.06 9.66
N CYS A 31 15.54 -14.27 9.63
CA CYS A 31 14.55 -13.20 9.59
C CYS A 31 13.27 -13.63 10.31
N GLU A 32 12.76 -12.78 11.20
CA GLU A 32 11.46 -13.00 11.85
C GLU A 32 10.30 -12.47 11.02
N ILE A 33 10.48 -11.39 10.26
CA ILE A 33 9.43 -10.76 9.44
C ILE A 33 9.92 -10.48 8.02
N VAL A 34 9.29 -11.08 7.02
CA VAL A 34 9.53 -10.77 5.61
C VAL A 34 8.40 -9.88 5.08
N ILE A 35 8.74 -8.73 4.50
CA ILE A 35 7.82 -7.85 3.76
C ILE A 35 8.13 -7.99 2.28
N ALA A 36 7.17 -8.42 1.46
CA ALA A 36 7.47 -8.77 0.07
C ALA A 36 6.38 -8.39 -0.93
N THR A 37 6.79 -8.16 -2.18
CA THR A 37 5.87 -8.11 -3.33
C THR A 37 5.70 -9.52 -3.93
N PRO A 38 4.50 -9.93 -4.40
CA PRO A 38 4.23 -11.31 -4.81
C PRO A 38 5.27 -11.88 -5.78
N GLY A 39 5.51 -11.19 -6.90
CA GLY A 39 6.47 -11.66 -7.92
C GLY A 39 7.92 -11.78 -7.43
N ARG A 40 8.35 -11.02 -6.42
CA ARG A 40 9.70 -11.21 -5.84
C ARG A 40 9.72 -12.29 -4.76
N LEU A 41 8.64 -12.46 -4.01
CA LEU A 41 8.54 -13.50 -2.99
C LEU A 41 8.56 -14.89 -3.62
N ILE A 42 7.78 -15.10 -4.68
CA ILE A 42 7.74 -16.38 -5.40
C ILE A 42 9.11 -16.77 -5.95
N ASP A 43 9.83 -15.84 -6.59
CA ASP A 43 11.20 -16.06 -7.06
C ASP A 43 12.11 -16.58 -5.93
N VAL A 44 12.02 -15.99 -4.75
CA VAL A 44 12.86 -16.33 -3.60
C VAL A 44 12.47 -17.69 -2.99
N LEU A 45 11.18 -18.04 -3.01
CA LEU A 45 10.68 -19.34 -2.56
C LEU A 45 11.07 -20.48 -3.52
N GLU A 46 10.90 -20.28 -4.82
CA GLU A 46 11.24 -21.28 -5.86
C GLU A 46 12.73 -21.60 -5.87
N ASN A 47 13.57 -20.58 -5.69
CA ASN A 47 15.03 -20.74 -5.61
C ASN A 47 15.52 -21.16 -4.21
N ARG A 48 14.60 -21.41 -3.26
CA ARG A 48 14.91 -21.83 -1.87
C ARG A 48 15.84 -20.88 -1.10
N TYR A 49 15.84 -19.60 -1.44
CA TYR A 49 16.51 -18.58 -0.63
C TYR A 49 15.75 -18.29 0.67
N LEU A 50 14.45 -18.59 0.70
CA LEU A 50 13.57 -18.53 1.86
C LEU A 50 12.68 -19.78 1.87
N VAL A 51 12.31 -20.24 3.06
CA VAL A 51 11.26 -21.24 3.28
C VAL A 51 10.29 -20.73 4.33
N LEU A 52 9.02 -21.15 4.25
CA LEU A 52 7.95 -20.68 5.13
C LEU A 52 7.59 -21.70 6.24
N SER A 53 8.47 -22.64 6.54
CA SER A 53 8.21 -23.76 7.46
C SER A 53 7.78 -23.33 8.87
N GLN A 54 8.21 -22.16 9.33
CA GLN A 54 7.87 -21.60 10.65
C GLN A 54 6.90 -20.41 10.56
N CYS A 55 6.37 -20.12 9.38
CA CYS A 55 5.47 -18.99 9.19
C CYS A 55 4.11 -19.31 9.83
N THR A 56 3.76 -18.53 10.87
CA THR A 56 2.49 -18.62 11.59
C THR A 56 1.63 -17.36 11.43
N TYR A 57 2.07 -16.42 10.60
CA TYR A 57 1.37 -15.16 10.38
C TYR A 57 1.48 -14.73 8.91
N ILE A 58 0.34 -14.55 8.25
CA ILE A 58 0.24 -14.12 6.85
C ILE A 58 -0.52 -12.80 6.82
N VAL A 59 -0.03 -11.82 6.05
CA VAL A 59 -0.75 -10.59 5.77
C VAL A 59 -0.84 -10.39 4.26
N LEU A 60 -2.06 -10.24 3.76
CA LEU A 60 -2.35 -9.78 2.41
C LEU A 60 -2.82 -8.33 2.52
N ASP A 61 -1.97 -7.38 2.13
CA ASP A 61 -2.31 -5.95 2.15
C ASP A 61 -2.72 -5.47 0.75
N GLU A 62 -3.73 -4.60 0.66
CA GLU A 62 -4.34 -4.14 -0.59
C GLU A 62 -4.68 -5.29 -1.57
N ALA A 63 -5.38 -6.32 -1.10
CA ALA A 63 -5.63 -7.56 -1.86
C ALA A 63 -6.37 -7.32 -3.18
N ASP A 64 -7.33 -6.39 -3.23
CA ASP A 64 -7.99 -5.97 -4.47
C ASP A 64 -7.01 -5.48 -5.53
N LYS A 65 -6.03 -4.65 -5.16
CA LYS A 65 -5.00 -4.19 -6.08
C LYS A 65 -4.08 -5.31 -6.55
N MET A 66 -3.78 -6.29 -5.70
CA MET A 66 -3.00 -7.45 -6.14
C MET A 66 -3.72 -8.17 -7.28
N ILE A 67 -5.04 -8.31 -7.18
CA ILE A 67 -5.87 -8.89 -8.23
C ILE A 67 -5.88 -7.99 -9.49
N ASP A 68 -6.09 -6.68 -9.33
CA ASP A 68 -6.10 -5.73 -10.45
C ASP A 68 -4.77 -5.74 -11.23
N MET A 69 -3.66 -5.98 -10.54
CA MET A 69 -2.33 -6.12 -11.12
C MET A 69 -2.05 -7.51 -11.72
N GLY A 70 -3.00 -8.43 -11.63
CA GLY A 70 -2.88 -9.79 -12.19
C GLY A 70 -2.06 -10.75 -11.33
N PHE A 71 -1.80 -10.44 -10.05
CA PHE A 71 -1.01 -11.28 -9.16
C PHE A 71 -1.79 -12.42 -8.50
N GLU A 72 -3.06 -12.66 -8.87
CA GLU A 72 -3.85 -13.79 -8.34
C GLU A 72 -3.10 -15.13 -8.44
N PRO A 73 -2.48 -15.49 -9.59
CA PRO A 73 -1.75 -16.75 -9.70
C PRO A 73 -0.51 -16.80 -8.80
N ASP A 74 0.25 -15.71 -8.72
CA ASP A 74 1.45 -15.62 -7.87
C ASP A 74 1.09 -15.81 -6.39
N VAL A 75 0.03 -15.13 -5.94
CA VAL A 75 -0.42 -15.23 -4.55
C VAL A 75 -0.95 -16.63 -4.25
N GLN A 76 -1.63 -17.30 -5.18
CA GLN A 76 -2.02 -18.71 -5.00
C GLN A 76 -0.80 -19.63 -4.87
N LYS A 77 0.20 -19.46 -5.72
CA LYS A 77 1.42 -20.27 -5.70
C LYS A 77 2.30 -20.01 -4.47
N ILE A 78 2.28 -18.80 -3.91
CA ILE A 78 2.91 -18.51 -2.61
C ILE A 78 2.22 -19.32 -1.49
N LEU A 79 0.89 -19.46 -1.52
CA LEU A 79 0.15 -20.24 -0.52
C LEU A 79 0.56 -21.71 -0.52
N GLU A 80 0.87 -22.28 -1.69
CA GLU A 80 1.31 -23.67 -1.83
C GLU A 80 2.64 -23.96 -1.12
N HIS A 81 3.47 -22.93 -0.86
CA HIS A 81 4.70 -23.05 -0.10
C HIS A 81 4.48 -23.02 1.42
N MET A 82 3.27 -22.71 1.88
CA MET A 82 2.94 -22.72 3.30
C MET A 82 2.68 -24.14 3.81
N PRO A 83 3.10 -24.47 5.04
CA PRO A 83 2.66 -25.70 5.69
C PRO A 83 1.14 -25.76 5.76
N VAL A 84 0.56 -26.90 5.37
CA VAL A 84 -0.89 -27.15 5.51
C VAL A 84 -1.26 -27.56 6.93
N THR A 85 -0.30 -28.09 7.69
CA THR A 85 -0.50 -28.65 9.04
C THR A 85 -0.78 -27.60 10.10
N ASN A 86 -0.40 -26.34 9.88
CA ASN A 86 -0.70 -25.25 10.81
C ASN A 86 -1.93 -24.42 10.39
N LEU A 87 -2.71 -24.86 9.41
CA LEU A 87 -3.98 -24.21 9.07
C LEU A 87 -5.05 -24.51 10.13
N LYS A 88 -5.88 -23.51 10.47
CA LYS A 88 -7.02 -23.71 11.35
C LYS A 88 -8.00 -24.74 10.76
N PRO A 89 -8.64 -25.58 11.59
CA PRO A 89 -9.73 -26.42 11.13
C PRO A 89 -10.88 -25.54 10.60
N ASP A 90 -11.65 -26.07 9.67
CA ASP A 90 -12.84 -25.37 9.14
C ASP A 90 -14.08 -25.81 9.92
N THR A 91 -14.10 -25.47 11.21
CA THR A 91 -15.15 -25.81 12.17
C THR A 91 -15.53 -24.59 13.00
N ASP A 92 -16.60 -24.68 13.79
CA ASP A 92 -17.05 -23.55 14.61
C ASP A 92 -15.99 -23.05 15.61
N ASP A 93 -15.11 -23.96 16.04
CA ASP A 93 -13.95 -23.67 16.89
C ASP A 93 -13.00 -22.62 16.31
N ALA A 94 -12.99 -22.41 14.99
CA ALA A 94 -12.14 -21.42 14.33
C ALA A 94 -12.60 -19.97 14.54
N GLU A 95 -13.76 -19.75 15.16
CA GLU A 95 -14.22 -18.42 15.61
C GLU A 95 -14.53 -18.37 17.12
N ASP A 96 -14.31 -19.47 17.85
CA ASP A 96 -14.50 -19.54 19.30
C ASP A 96 -13.35 -18.79 20.01
N ALA A 97 -13.71 -17.74 20.76
CA ALA A 97 -12.74 -16.86 21.39
C ALA A 97 -11.87 -17.59 22.44
N GLU A 98 -12.45 -18.48 23.25
CA GLU A 98 -11.70 -19.18 24.30
C GLU A 98 -10.71 -20.17 23.70
N LYS A 99 -11.14 -20.96 22.71
CA LYS A 99 -10.29 -21.93 22.01
C LYS A 99 -9.17 -21.24 21.23
N LEU A 100 -9.48 -20.16 20.53
CA LEU A 100 -8.48 -19.39 19.79
C LEU A 100 -7.46 -18.74 20.73
N MET A 101 -7.89 -18.18 21.86
CA MET A 101 -6.97 -17.57 22.83
C MET A 101 -6.09 -18.61 23.52
N ALA A 102 -6.64 -19.79 23.84
CA ALA A 102 -5.86 -20.92 24.36
C ALA A 102 -4.78 -21.36 23.35
N ASN A 103 -5.08 -21.35 22.04
CA ASN A 103 -4.13 -21.66 20.99
C ASN A 103 -3.11 -20.53 20.71
N PHE A 104 -3.46 -19.25 20.91
CA PHE A 104 -2.66 -18.10 20.49
C PHE A 104 -1.24 -18.05 21.09
N ALA A 105 -1.11 -18.46 22.35
CA ALA A 105 0.15 -18.42 23.09
C ALA A 105 1.00 -19.70 22.95
N THR A 106 0.54 -20.71 22.20
CA THR A 106 1.26 -21.97 22.07
C THR A 106 2.33 -21.92 20.98
N LYS A 107 3.34 -22.79 21.11
CA LYS A 107 4.38 -22.98 20.08
C LYS A 107 3.80 -23.52 18.78
N ASP A 108 2.88 -24.47 18.88
CA ASP A 108 2.26 -25.17 17.74
C ASP A 108 0.90 -24.56 17.36
N LYS A 109 0.81 -23.23 17.46
CA LYS A 109 -0.41 -22.49 17.14
C LYS A 109 -0.75 -22.56 15.65
N TYR A 110 -2.04 -22.44 15.36
CA TYR A 110 -2.47 -22.30 13.99
C TYR A 110 -2.02 -20.96 13.41
N ARG A 111 -1.67 -20.96 12.12
CA ARG A 111 -1.38 -19.75 11.38
C ARG A 111 -2.58 -18.81 11.43
N GLN A 112 -2.29 -17.53 11.56
CA GLN A 112 -3.27 -16.46 11.44
C GLN A 112 -3.04 -15.74 10.12
N THR A 113 -4.13 -15.43 9.44
CA THR A 113 -4.09 -14.74 8.16
C THR A 113 -4.95 -13.50 8.28
N VAL A 114 -4.38 -12.36 7.92
CA VAL A 114 -5.08 -11.07 7.87
C VAL A 114 -5.10 -10.60 6.42
N MET A 115 -6.26 -10.14 5.96
CA MET A 115 -6.43 -9.57 4.64
C MET A 115 -6.99 -8.16 4.75
N PHE A 116 -6.31 -7.18 4.17
CA PHE A 116 -6.77 -5.81 4.02
C PHE A 116 -7.14 -5.58 2.56
N THR A 117 -8.31 -4.99 2.34
CA THR A 117 -8.82 -4.67 1.00
C THR A 117 -9.83 -3.55 1.09
N ALA A 118 -9.89 -2.67 0.10
CA ALA A 118 -10.87 -1.60 0.04
C ALA A 118 -12.19 -2.08 -0.57
N THR A 119 -12.11 -3.07 -1.47
CA THR A 119 -13.25 -3.64 -2.19
C THR A 119 -13.29 -5.17 -2.08
N MET A 120 -14.47 -5.76 -2.32
CA MET A 120 -14.68 -7.22 -2.29
C MET A 120 -15.30 -7.72 -3.61
N PRO A 121 -14.61 -7.61 -4.76
CA PRO A 121 -15.04 -8.29 -5.97
C PRO A 121 -14.95 -9.82 -5.81
N PRO A 122 -15.64 -10.62 -6.65
CA PRO A 122 -15.64 -12.09 -6.55
C PRO A 122 -14.25 -12.73 -6.54
N SER A 123 -13.26 -12.12 -7.19
CA SER A 123 -11.86 -12.56 -7.17
C SER A 123 -11.19 -12.43 -5.80
N VAL A 124 -11.43 -11.31 -5.11
CA VAL A 124 -10.94 -11.11 -3.73
C VAL A 124 -11.67 -12.05 -2.77
N GLU A 125 -12.96 -12.29 -2.97
CA GLU A 125 -13.69 -13.31 -2.19
C GLU A 125 -13.11 -14.72 -2.36
N ARG A 126 -12.77 -15.13 -3.60
CA ARG A 126 -12.09 -16.41 -3.83
C ARG A 126 -10.75 -16.48 -3.10
N LEU A 127 -9.97 -15.40 -3.19
CA LEU A 127 -8.68 -15.33 -2.48
C LEU A 127 -8.88 -15.47 -0.97
N ALA A 128 -9.87 -14.77 -0.41
CA ALA A 128 -10.26 -14.86 0.99
C ALA A 128 -10.60 -16.30 1.40
N ARG A 129 -11.40 -17.02 0.61
CA ARG A 129 -11.77 -18.43 0.89
C ARG A 129 -10.55 -19.36 0.91
N ASN A 130 -9.55 -19.10 0.07
CA ASN A 130 -8.34 -19.92 0.02
C ASN A 130 -7.42 -19.66 1.22
N TYR A 131 -7.29 -18.39 1.63
CA TYR A 131 -6.32 -17.95 2.63
C TYR A 131 -6.84 -17.94 4.07
N LEU A 132 -8.13 -17.63 4.26
CA LEU A 132 -8.77 -17.41 5.55
C LEU A 132 -9.59 -18.64 5.97
N ARG A 133 -9.82 -18.76 7.28
CA ARG A 133 -10.75 -19.71 7.88
C ARG A 133 -11.61 -18.92 8.87
N ARG A 134 -12.92 -18.94 8.64
CA ARG A 134 -13.96 -18.23 9.43
C ARG A 134 -13.50 -16.84 9.92
N PRO A 135 -13.16 -15.92 9.00
CA PRO A 135 -12.58 -14.63 9.36
C PRO A 135 -13.62 -13.69 9.97
N ALA A 136 -13.25 -12.99 11.03
CA ALA A 136 -13.97 -11.78 11.44
C ALA A 136 -13.72 -10.67 10.41
N THR A 137 -14.77 -9.92 10.07
CA THR A 137 -14.66 -8.79 9.14
C THR A 137 -14.82 -7.49 9.89
N VAL A 138 -13.84 -6.59 9.75
CA VAL A 138 -13.83 -5.27 10.38
C VAL A 138 -13.94 -4.23 9.28
N TYR A 139 -15.04 -3.48 9.26
CA TYR A 139 -15.26 -2.37 8.34
C TYR A 139 -15.14 -1.05 9.09
N ILE A 140 -14.37 -0.11 8.53
CA ILE A 140 -14.26 1.25 9.02
C ILE A 140 -15.00 2.16 8.03
N GLY A 141 -16.05 2.83 8.50
CA GLY A 141 -16.92 3.68 7.68
C GLY A 141 -18.24 3.01 7.28
N SER A 142 -18.99 3.66 6.39
CA SER A 142 -20.27 3.16 5.88
C SER A 142 -20.03 2.22 4.69
N VAL A 143 -20.54 0.99 4.76
CA VAL A 143 -20.45 0.00 3.66
C VAL A 143 -20.97 0.63 2.36
N GLY A 144 -20.14 0.59 1.31
CA GLY A 144 -20.56 0.94 -0.06
C GLY A 144 -20.65 2.44 -0.40
N LYS A 145 -20.22 3.35 0.48
CA LYS A 145 -20.20 4.78 0.16
C LYS A 145 -18.82 5.39 0.45
N PRO A 146 -17.99 5.65 -0.57
CA PRO A 146 -16.89 6.59 -0.44
C PRO A 146 -17.48 7.90 0.05
N THR A 147 -17.21 8.23 1.31
CA THR A 147 -17.53 9.49 2.00
C THR A 147 -18.42 10.46 1.21
N GLU A 148 -19.73 10.42 1.43
CA GLU A 148 -20.69 11.48 1.01
C GLU A 148 -20.30 12.89 1.52
N ARG A 149 -19.20 13.02 2.28
CA ARG A 149 -18.62 14.27 2.77
C ARG A 149 -17.69 14.98 1.78
N VAL A 150 -17.30 14.34 0.68
CA VAL A 150 -16.41 14.98 -0.31
C VAL A 150 -17.26 15.60 -1.43
N GLN A 151 -17.26 16.92 -1.52
CA GLN A 151 -17.87 17.62 -2.64
C GLN A 151 -17.05 17.36 -3.91
N GLN A 152 -17.68 16.73 -4.91
CA GLN A 152 -17.06 16.45 -6.20
C GLN A 152 -17.58 17.44 -7.25
N ILE A 153 -16.67 18.09 -7.97
CA ILE A 153 -17.00 19.06 -9.03
C ILE A 153 -16.31 18.61 -10.31
N VAL A 154 -17.07 18.48 -11.40
CA VAL A 154 -16.56 18.05 -12.70
C VAL A 154 -16.61 19.22 -13.68
N HIS A 155 -15.50 19.47 -14.38
CA HIS A 155 -15.40 20.46 -15.44
C HIS A 155 -15.14 19.77 -16.79
N LEU A 156 -16.11 19.85 -17.70
CA LEU A 156 -15.97 19.35 -19.07
C LEU A 156 -15.15 20.35 -19.89
N LEU A 157 -13.92 19.99 -20.23
CA LEU A 157 -12.94 20.86 -20.89
C LEU A 157 -12.13 20.12 -21.94
N THR A 158 -11.62 20.87 -22.92
CA THR A 158 -10.57 20.37 -23.83
C THR A 158 -9.19 20.47 -23.18
N GLU A 159 -8.23 19.67 -23.65
CA GLU A 159 -6.87 19.61 -23.08
C GLU A 159 -6.18 20.99 -22.93
N PRO A 160 -6.23 21.90 -23.92
CA PRO A 160 -5.61 23.23 -23.79
C PRO A 160 -6.26 24.11 -22.71
N GLN A 161 -7.54 23.88 -22.40
CA GLN A 161 -8.29 24.69 -21.44
C GLN A 161 -7.98 24.31 -19.99
N LYS A 162 -7.48 23.08 -19.73
CA LYS A 162 -7.20 22.57 -18.37
C LYS A 162 -6.25 23.48 -17.59
N ARG A 163 -5.16 23.95 -18.21
CA ARG A 163 -4.19 24.83 -17.52
C ARG A 163 -4.82 26.15 -17.09
N LYS A 164 -5.60 26.77 -17.97
CA LYS A 164 -6.30 28.02 -17.67
C LYS A 164 -7.31 27.81 -16.53
N LYS A 165 -8.04 26.69 -16.55
CA LYS A 165 -9.01 26.38 -15.49
C LYS A 165 -8.33 26.10 -14.15
N LEU A 166 -7.23 25.37 -14.15
CA LEU A 166 -6.46 25.10 -12.92
C LEU A 166 -6.03 26.40 -12.26
N VAL A 167 -5.45 27.34 -13.03
CA VAL A 167 -5.04 28.65 -12.50
C VAL A 167 -6.26 29.42 -11.97
N GLU A 168 -7.39 29.41 -12.69
CA GLU A 168 -8.64 30.04 -12.20
C GLU A 168 -9.14 29.46 -10.86
N ILE A 169 -8.94 28.15 -10.63
CA ILE A 169 -9.29 27.50 -9.36
C ILE A 169 -8.31 27.92 -8.25
N LEU A 170 -7.01 27.92 -8.55
CA LEU A 170 -5.97 28.28 -7.59
C LEU A 170 -5.97 29.77 -7.23
N ASP A 171 -6.35 30.65 -8.15
CA ASP A 171 -6.47 32.10 -7.92
C ASP A 171 -7.57 32.45 -6.89
N ARG A 172 -8.51 31.52 -6.63
CA ARG A 172 -9.48 31.64 -5.53
C ARG A 172 -8.88 31.40 -4.15
N LYS A 173 -7.58 31.08 -4.09
CA LYS A 173 -6.80 30.83 -2.88
C LYS A 173 -7.43 29.80 -1.93
N PRO A 174 -7.66 28.55 -2.40
CA PRO A 174 -8.03 27.48 -1.49
C PRO A 174 -6.94 27.25 -0.44
N ASP A 175 -7.34 26.75 0.73
CA ASP A 175 -6.41 26.56 1.87
C ASP A 175 -5.34 25.51 1.53
N PRO A 176 -4.05 25.78 1.74
CA PRO A 176 -3.03 24.73 1.59
C PRO A 176 -3.14 23.68 2.71
N PRO A 177 -2.77 22.42 2.47
CA PRO A 177 -2.15 21.89 1.25
C PRO A 177 -3.17 21.44 0.20
N ILE A 178 -2.81 21.60 -1.09
CA ILE A 178 -3.61 21.19 -2.26
C ILE A 178 -2.85 20.11 -3.03
N ILE A 179 -3.55 19.10 -3.53
CA ILE A 179 -2.96 18.05 -4.38
C ILE A 179 -3.51 18.16 -5.79
N VAL A 180 -2.63 18.15 -6.80
CA VAL A 180 -3.00 18.11 -8.22
C VAL A 180 -2.48 16.81 -8.83
N PHE A 181 -3.38 15.94 -9.27
CA PHE A 181 -3.03 14.69 -9.90
C PHE A 181 -2.85 14.82 -11.42
N VAL A 182 -1.82 14.15 -11.93
CA VAL A 182 -1.55 14.04 -13.36
C VAL A 182 -1.14 12.62 -13.73
N ASN A 183 -1.51 12.19 -14.92
CA ASN A 183 -1.32 10.79 -15.33
C ASN A 183 0.16 10.44 -15.58
N GLN A 184 1.00 11.41 -15.99
CA GLN A 184 2.37 11.15 -16.43
C GLN A 184 3.41 11.94 -15.63
N LYS A 185 4.55 11.29 -15.35
CA LYS A 185 5.70 11.87 -14.64
C LYS A 185 6.18 13.19 -15.27
N LYS A 186 6.35 13.21 -16.60
CA LYS A 186 6.74 14.42 -17.34
C LYS A 186 5.72 15.55 -17.19
N GLY A 187 4.43 15.20 -17.17
CA GLY A 187 3.34 16.15 -16.93
C GLY A 187 3.45 16.82 -15.56
N ALA A 188 3.82 16.06 -14.52
CA ALA A 188 3.99 16.58 -13.17
C ALA A 188 5.09 17.64 -13.09
N ASP A 189 6.27 17.34 -13.65
CA ASP A 189 7.39 18.28 -13.65
C ASP A 189 7.10 19.53 -14.49
N VAL A 190 6.47 19.39 -15.65
CA VAL A 190 6.10 20.54 -16.51
C VAL A 190 5.06 21.41 -15.83
N LEU A 191 4.05 20.81 -15.20
CA LEU A 191 2.99 21.54 -14.52
C LEU A 191 3.51 22.31 -13.30
N ALA A 192 4.27 21.65 -12.42
CA ALA A 192 4.81 22.31 -11.24
C ALA A 192 5.75 23.48 -11.60
N LYS A 193 6.63 23.32 -12.59
CA LYS A 193 7.46 24.43 -13.08
C LYS A 193 6.62 25.57 -13.66
N GLY A 194 5.50 25.24 -14.31
CA GLY A 194 4.54 26.24 -14.80
C GLY A 194 3.89 27.01 -13.66
N LEU A 195 3.49 26.33 -12.58
CA LEU A 195 2.93 26.93 -11.38
C LEU A 195 3.95 27.80 -10.63
N GLU A 196 5.20 27.33 -10.46
CA GLU A 196 6.28 28.12 -9.85
C GLU A 196 6.56 29.41 -10.63
N LYS A 197 6.54 29.37 -11.97
CA LYS A 197 6.67 30.58 -12.81
C LYS A 197 5.53 31.57 -12.64
N LEU A 198 4.35 31.09 -12.27
CA LEU A 198 3.17 31.92 -11.98
C LEU A 198 3.15 32.41 -10.52
N GLY A 199 4.16 32.08 -9.72
CA GLY A 199 4.29 32.51 -8.33
C GLY A 199 3.68 31.56 -7.31
N TYR A 200 3.25 30.36 -7.71
CA TYR A 200 2.73 29.35 -6.80
C TYR A 200 3.85 28.49 -6.19
N ASN A 201 3.73 28.15 -4.90
CA ASN A 201 4.67 27.29 -4.22
C ASN A 201 4.35 25.81 -4.48
N ALA A 202 4.71 25.31 -5.67
CA ALA A 202 4.48 23.91 -6.05
C ALA A 202 5.70 23.00 -5.80
N CYS A 203 5.47 21.74 -5.48
CA CYS A 203 6.47 20.66 -5.49
C CYS A 203 5.94 19.45 -6.28
N THR A 204 6.84 18.51 -6.64
CA THR A 204 6.45 17.32 -7.42
C THR A 204 6.75 16.01 -6.70
N LEU A 205 5.86 15.04 -6.87
CA LEU A 205 6.05 13.67 -6.38
C LEU A 205 5.57 12.64 -7.39
N HIS A 206 6.50 11.87 -7.93
CA HIS A 206 6.19 10.78 -8.86
C HIS A 206 7.26 9.67 -8.77
N GLY A 207 6.99 8.51 -9.36
CA GLY A 207 7.88 7.35 -9.31
C GLY A 207 9.23 7.51 -10.05
N GLY A 208 9.63 8.73 -10.41
CA GLY A 208 10.98 9.05 -10.91
C GLY A 208 11.82 9.84 -9.89
N LYS A 209 11.20 10.31 -8.79
CA LYS A 209 11.91 10.97 -7.69
C LYS A 209 12.55 9.92 -6.78
N GLY A 210 13.81 10.15 -6.43
CA GLY A 210 14.53 9.36 -5.42
C GLY A 210 13.95 9.56 -4.02
N GLN A 211 14.25 8.65 -3.09
CA GLN A 211 13.66 8.65 -1.75
C GLN A 211 13.88 9.97 -0.98
N GLU A 212 15.10 10.50 -1.01
CA GLU A 212 15.45 11.79 -0.39
C GLU A 212 14.60 12.95 -0.93
N GLN A 213 14.44 13.02 -2.26
CA GLN A 213 13.62 14.06 -2.90
C GLN A 213 12.14 13.94 -2.50
N ARG A 214 11.64 12.71 -2.30
CA ARG A 214 10.28 12.49 -1.82
C ARG A 214 10.10 13.02 -0.41
N GLU A 215 11.04 12.72 0.48
CA GLU A 215 11.02 13.18 1.87
C GLU A 215 11.09 14.71 1.95
N VAL A 216 11.95 15.35 1.16
CA VAL A 216 12.03 16.82 1.07
C VAL A 216 10.72 17.44 0.57
N ALA A 217 10.10 16.88 -0.46
CA ALA A 217 8.83 17.38 -1.00
C ALA A 217 7.71 17.30 0.03
N LEU A 218 7.60 16.17 0.74
CA LEU A 218 6.61 15.95 1.79
C LEU A 218 6.87 16.82 3.02
N ALA A 219 8.12 16.98 3.43
CA ALA A 219 8.50 17.85 4.54
C ALA A 219 8.17 19.31 4.24
N SER A 220 8.45 19.77 3.02
CA SER A 220 8.16 21.15 2.58
C SER A 220 6.65 21.45 2.56
N LEU A 221 5.84 20.46 2.21
CA LEU A 221 4.39 20.58 2.25
C LEU A 221 3.87 20.60 3.71
N LYS A 222 4.41 19.73 4.57
CA LYS A 222 4.05 19.68 6.00
C LYS A 222 4.46 20.92 6.78
N SER A 223 5.56 21.58 6.39
CA SER A 223 6.02 22.82 7.03
C SER A 223 5.31 24.07 6.50
N GLY A 224 4.49 23.95 5.44
CA GLY A 224 3.88 25.10 4.75
C GLY A 224 4.85 25.88 3.86
N ALA A 225 6.06 25.36 3.61
CA ALA A 225 6.99 25.97 2.66
C ALA A 225 6.54 25.78 1.19
N LYS A 226 5.75 24.74 0.93
CA LYS A 226 5.07 24.49 -0.33
C LYS A 226 3.57 24.34 -0.05
N ASP A 227 2.75 24.85 -0.96
CA ASP A 227 1.29 24.90 -0.84
C ASP A 227 0.62 23.83 -1.72
N ILE A 228 1.26 23.49 -2.84
CA ILE A 228 0.69 22.62 -3.88
C ILE A 228 1.61 21.43 -4.14
N LEU A 229 1.06 20.23 -4.08
CA LEU A 229 1.72 18.99 -4.47
C LEU A 229 1.19 18.51 -5.82
N VAL A 230 2.05 18.49 -6.84
CA VAL A 230 1.72 17.88 -8.14
C VAL A 230 2.22 16.43 -8.18
N ALA A 231 1.31 15.46 -8.29
CA ALA A 231 1.64 14.05 -8.15
C ALA A 231 1.05 13.14 -9.24
N THR A 232 1.65 11.97 -9.43
CA THR A 232 1.06 10.87 -10.22
C THR A 232 0.38 9.86 -9.31
N ASP A 233 -0.62 9.12 -9.81
CA ASP A 233 -1.38 8.10 -9.04
C ASP A 233 -0.50 7.11 -8.27
N VAL A 234 0.62 6.70 -8.88
CA VAL A 234 1.58 5.75 -8.30
C VAL A 234 2.28 6.32 -7.05
N ALA A 235 2.46 7.64 -7.00
CA ALA A 235 3.14 8.31 -5.89
C ALA A 235 2.17 8.89 -4.87
N GLY A 236 0.91 9.14 -5.24
CA GLY A 236 -0.18 9.56 -4.34
C GLY A 236 -0.53 8.52 -3.26
N ARG A 237 -0.34 7.25 -3.59
CA ARG A 237 -0.64 6.12 -2.69
C ARG A 237 0.39 6.05 -1.56
N GLY A 238 -0.08 6.05 -0.32
CA GLY A 238 0.77 5.99 0.87
C GLY A 238 1.37 7.33 1.28
N ILE A 239 0.93 8.45 0.68
CA ILE A 239 1.27 9.77 1.19
C ILE A 239 0.40 10.08 2.42
N ASP A 240 1.03 10.19 3.58
CA ASP A 240 0.39 10.69 4.80
C ASP A 240 0.57 12.22 4.89
N ILE A 241 -0.29 12.95 4.19
CA ILE A 241 -0.50 14.40 4.34
C ILE A 241 -1.88 14.60 4.98
N LYS A 242 -1.90 15.24 6.15
CA LYS A 242 -3.13 15.56 6.85
C LYS A 242 -3.76 16.82 6.28
N ASP A 243 -5.08 16.89 6.37
CA ASP A 243 -5.88 18.10 6.17
C ASP A 243 -5.73 18.76 4.78
N VAL A 244 -5.63 17.94 3.73
CA VAL A 244 -5.69 18.43 2.34
C VAL A 244 -7.08 19.03 2.09
N SER A 245 -7.13 20.33 1.77
CA SER A 245 -8.39 21.03 1.56
C SER A 245 -9.03 20.70 0.19
N MET A 246 -8.20 20.41 -0.81
CA MET A 246 -8.62 20.27 -2.20
C MET A 246 -7.72 19.30 -2.96
N VAL A 247 -8.37 18.44 -3.76
CA VAL A 247 -7.72 17.55 -4.72
C VAL A 247 -8.25 17.87 -6.12
N ILE A 248 -7.35 18.07 -7.08
CA ILE A 248 -7.64 18.46 -8.47
C ILE A 248 -7.12 17.40 -9.43
#